data_AF-A0A533SB81-F1
#
_entry.id   AF-A0A533SB81-F1
#
_cell.length_a   1.000
_cell.length_b   1.000
_cell.length_c   1.000
_cell.angle_alpha   90.00
_cell.angle_beta   90.00
_cell.angle_gamma   90.00
#
_symmetry.space_group_name_H-M   'P 1'
#
loop_
_entity.id
_entity.type
_entity.pdbx_description
1 polymer ?
#
loop_
_entity_poly.entity_id
_entity_poly.type
_entity_poly.pdbx_seq_one_letter_code
_entity_poly.pdbx_strand_id
1 'polypeptide(L)'
;LGNRLADSLEQALKLAGGTALVDVTDGEEMVFSQNFACPECGISMEEITPRMFSFNNPYGACPECGGLGTKLEIDPDLVIPDRTKSIADGAIAPWPSSGSWYFQALENVGREYKFSVYDPVDKLTPEQLDIILYGNGGRRINFRYEKDGRSHVFNAPFEGVINNLSRRYKETNSEYMREEIEGFMNANPCPGCRGARLKPESLAVKVGDLSVYEVTRLPVKEALAFFQGLVLTDRERTIARQILKEINERLGFLVNVGLDYLTLDRAAGTLSGGESQRIRLATQIGSSLVGVLYILDEPSIGLHQRDNQRLIGTLEKLRDLGNTLIVVEHDEDTMLAADHVIDIGPGAGAHGGEVVAAGTLGDIMTVPGSVTGQYLSGKKYIPV
;
A
#
# COMPACT_ATOMS: atom_id res chain seq x y z
N LEU A 1 30.10 40.26 28.81
CA LEU A 1 29.00 40.40 27.82
C LEU A 1 28.24 39.10 27.63
N GLY A 2 28.90 37.95 27.40
CA GLY A 2 28.24 36.64 27.23
C GLY A 2 27.25 36.23 28.32
N ASN A 3 27.60 36.39 29.61
CA ASN A 3 26.71 36.00 30.71
C ASN A 3 25.42 36.84 30.77
N ARG A 4 25.51 38.17 30.55
CA ARG A 4 24.32 39.04 30.62
C ARG A 4 23.34 38.78 29.47
N LEU A 5 23.85 38.45 28.29
CA LEU A 5 23.01 38.10 27.15
C LEU A 5 22.26 36.78 27.41
N ALA A 6 22.98 35.76 27.89
CA ALA A 6 22.39 34.48 28.26
C ALA A 6 21.31 34.64 29.34
N ASP A 7 21.63 35.35 30.43
CA ASP A 7 20.68 35.60 31.53
C ASP A 7 19.43 36.36 31.06
N SER A 8 19.59 37.39 30.21
CA SER A 8 18.47 38.19 29.71
C SER A 8 17.58 37.38 28.77
N LEU A 9 18.20 36.55 27.91
CA LEU A 9 17.46 35.69 26.98
C LEU A 9 16.73 34.57 27.72
N GLU A 10 17.37 33.94 28.72
CA GLU A 10 16.74 32.92 29.57
C GLU A 10 15.55 33.51 30.34
N GLN A 11 15.71 34.72 30.89
CA GLN A 11 14.62 35.41 31.59
C GLN A 11 13.46 35.75 30.65
N ALA A 12 13.76 36.24 29.43
CA ALA A 12 12.73 36.53 28.43
C ALA A 12 11.95 35.26 28.03
N LEU A 13 12.67 34.18 27.71
CA LEU A 13 12.07 32.89 27.38
C LEU A 13 11.20 32.37 28.53
N LYS A 14 11.65 32.47 29.78
CA LYS A 14 10.89 32.02 30.95
C LYS A 14 9.62 32.85 31.19
N LEU A 15 9.68 34.16 31.00
CA LEU A 15 8.55 35.07 31.20
C LEU A 15 7.48 34.94 30.09
N ALA A 16 7.89 34.61 28.87
CA ALA A 16 7.02 34.53 27.70
C ALA A 16 6.75 33.08 27.22
N GLY A 17 6.80 32.10 28.13
CA GLY A 17 6.36 30.72 27.86
C GLY A 17 7.23 29.97 26.84
N GLY A 18 8.51 30.33 26.73
CA GLY A 18 9.48 29.70 25.85
C GLY A 18 9.77 30.47 24.55
N THR A 19 9.24 31.69 24.37
CA THR A 19 9.50 32.53 23.18
C THR A 19 10.23 33.83 23.57
N ALA A 20 11.14 34.32 22.73
CA ALA A 20 11.83 35.59 22.93
C ALA A 20 11.96 36.34 21.59
N LEU A 21 11.62 37.62 21.59
CA LEU A 21 11.86 38.53 20.47
C LEU A 21 13.12 39.35 20.74
N VAL A 22 14.02 39.41 19.77
CA VAL A 22 15.24 40.23 19.81
C VAL A 22 15.14 41.27 18.71
N ASP A 23 14.90 42.51 19.13
CA ASP A 23 14.94 43.68 18.26
C ASP A 23 16.40 44.13 18.10
N VAL A 24 16.93 44.02 16.88
CA VAL A 24 18.31 44.36 16.55
C VAL A 24 18.33 45.81 16.03
N THR A 25 19.04 46.70 16.72
CA THR A 25 19.20 48.09 16.26
C THR A 25 19.82 48.11 14.87
N ASP A 26 19.14 48.75 13.91
CA ASP A 26 19.49 48.81 12.48
C ASP A 26 19.49 47.45 11.74
N GLY A 27 18.81 46.43 12.29
CA GLY A 27 18.65 45.10 11.69
C GLY A 27 17.18 44.63 11.64
N GLU A 28 16.97 43.38 11.25
CA GLU A 28 15.64 42.74 11.30
C GLU A 28 15.36 42.16 12.70
N GLU A 29 14.10 42.19 13.12
CA GLU A 29 13.65 41.54 14.34
C GLU A 29 13.83 40.01 14.24
N MET A 30 14.37 39.39 15.29
CA MET A 30 14.60 37.95 15.35
C MET A 30 13.75 37.30 16.43
N VAL A 31 12.98 36.27 16.09
CA VAL A 31 12.19 35.49 17.06
C VAL A 31 12.90 34.18 17.37
N PHE A 32 13.05 33.88 18.66
CA PHE A 32 13.58 32.62 19.17
C PHE A 32 12.51 31.87 19.97
N SER A 33 12.46 30.55 19.84
CA SER A 33 11.58 29.69 20.64
C SER A 33 12.36 28.49 21.16
N GLN A 34 12.17 28.14 22.43
CA GLN A 34 12.66 26.89 23.04
C GLN A 34 11.78 25.69 22.65
N ASN A 35 10.55 25.95 22.23
CA ASN A 35 9.62 24.95 21.72
C ASN A 35 9.71 24.89 20.20
N PHE A 36 9.33 23.77 19.58
CA PHE A 36 9.14 23.70 18.12
C PHE A 36 7.88 24.47 17.71
N ALA A 37 7.87 25.79 17.91
CA ALA A 37 6.73 26.65 17.64
C ALA A 37 7.01 27.61 16.48
N CYS A 38 6.01 27.79 15.62
CA CYS A 38 6.07 28.76 14.54
C CYS A 38 5.98 30.18 15.13
N PRO A 39 6.97 31.05 14.86
CA PRO A 39 6.99 32.40 15.43
C PRO A 39 5.91 33.32 14.86
N GLU A 40 5.34 33.01 13.69
CA GLU A 40 4.32 33.84 13.04
C GLU A 40 2.90 33.49 13.47
N CYS A 41 2.57 32.19 13.55
CA CYS A 41 1.21 31.72 13.80
C CYS A 41 1.02 31.02 15.15
N GLY A 42 2.08 30.85 15.94
CA GLY A 42 2.03 30.28 17.30
C GLY A 42 1.76 28.78 17.37
N ILE A 43 1.73 28.08 16.23
CA ILE A 43 1.54 26.62 16.20
C ILE A 43 2.77 25.96 16.81
N SER A 44 2.58 25.23 17.92
CA SER A 44 3.63 24.44 18.58
C SER A 44 3.54 22.98 18.18
N MET A 45 4.69 22.39 17.85
CA MET A 45 4.89 20.97 17.65
C MET A 45 5.54 20.36 18.90
N GLU A 46 5.20 19.10 19.17
CA GLU A 46 5.88 18.30 20.21
C GLU A 46 7.32 17.96 19.78
N GLU A 47 8.10 17.40 20.71
CA GLU A 47 9.44 16.91 20.41
C GLU A 47 9.41 15.84 19.30
N ILE A 48 10.24 16.05 18.27
CA ILE A 48 10.33 15.15 17.12
C ILE A 48 10.88 13.80 17.56
N THR A 49 10.03 12.78 17.53
CA THR A 49 10.37 11.41 17.94
C THR A 49 10.00 10.40 16.84
N PRO A 50 10.70 9.25 16.71
CA PRO A 50 10.43 8.27 15.64
C PRO A 50 8.96 7.81 15.57
N ARG A 51 8.28 7.71 16.71
CA ARG A 51 6.87 7.31 16.81
C ARG A 51 5.90 8.27 16.10
N MET A 52 6.28 9.53 15.90
CA MET A 52 5.47 10.50 15.15
C MET A 52 5.39 10.14 13.66
N PHE A 53 6.36 9.39 13.15
CA PHE A 53 6.42 8.95 11.75
C PHE A 53 5.85 7.54 11.55
N SER A 54 5.27 6.93 12.59
CA SER A 54 4.64 5.62 12.52
C SER A 54 3.13 5.76 12.37
N PHE A 55 2.60 5.33 11.23
CA PHE A 55 1.15 5.24 10.99
C PHE A 55 0.47 4.12 11.79
N ASN A 56 1.25 3.20 12.39
CA ASN A 56 0.74 2.17 13.28
C ASN A 56 0.62 2.66 14.74
N ASN A 57 0.99 3.91 15.00
CA ASN A 57 0.99 4.49 16.32
C ASN A 57 0.04 5.70 16.36
N PRO A 58 -0.92 5.80 17.32
CA PRO A 58 -1.82 6.95 17.45
C PRO A 58 -1.13 8.32 17.52
N TYR A 59 0.12 8.37 17.98
CA TYR A 59 0.91 9.60 18.00
C TYR A 59 1.16 10.15 16.59
N GLY A 60 1.45 9.29 15.61
CA GLY A 60 1.76 9.67 14.22
C GLY A 60 0.63 9.43 13.22
N ALA A 61 -0.30 8.53 13.52
CA ALA A 61 -1.37 8.11 12.62
C ALA A 61 -2.36 9.24 12.32
N CYS A 62 -2.79 9.33 11.06
CA CYS A 62 -3.87 10.22 10.65
C CYS A 62 -5.14 9.89 11.46
N PRO A 63 -5.74 10.88 12.17
CA PRO A 63 -6.89 10.64 13.04
C PRO A 63 -8.14 10.28 12.25
N GLU A 64 -8.24 10.69 10.99
CA GLU A 64 -9.42 10.48 10.17
C GLU A 64 -9.55 9.05 9.62
N CYS A 65 -8.43 8.37 9.38
CA CYS A 65 -8.40 6.98 8.89
C CYS A 65 -7.69 6.03 9.85
N GLY A 66 -7.32 6.46 11.06
CA GLY A 66 -6.55 5.66 12.02
C GLY A 66 -5.22 5.13 11.49
N GLY A 67 -4.59 5.83 10.54
CA GLY A 67 -3.34 5.37 9.91
C GLY A 67 -3.49 4.33 8.78
N LEU A 68 -4.71 4.03 8.32
CA LEU A 68 -4.93 3.16 7.16
C LEU A 68 -4.50 3.80 5.84
N GLY A 69 -4.71 5.11 5.68
CA GLY A 69 -4.43 5.86 4.44
C GLY A 69 -5.58 5.80 3.44
N THR A 70 -6.48 4.83 3.58
CA THR A 70 -7.67 4.69 2.76
C THR A 70 -8.93 4.79 3.60
N LYS A 71 -10.04 5.07 2.93
CA LYS A 71 -11.40 4.91 3.43
C LYS A 71 -12.15 4.01 2.47
N LEU A 72 -12.88 3.04 3.04
CA LEU A 72 -13.85 2.29 2.28
C LEU A 72 -15.09 3.17 2.11
N GLU A 73 -15.42 3.46 0.86
CA GLU A 73 -16.60 4.23 0.48
C GLU A 73 -17.39 3.45 -0.57
N ILE A 74 -18.70 3.63 -0.59
CA ILE A 74 -19.57 2.98 -1.59
C ILE A 74 -19.25 3.60 -2.96
N ASP A 75 -18.97 2.75 -3.94
CA ASP A 75 -18.64 3.15 -5.30
C ASP A 75 -19.91 3.15 -6.17
N PRO A 76 -20.34 4.30 -6.72
CA PRO A 76 -21.51 4.39 -7.57
C PRO A 76 -21.47 3.44 -8.78
N ASP A 77 -20.28 3.18 -9.34
CA ASP A 77 -20.13 2.33 -10.52
C ASP A 77 -20.23 0.84 -10.17
N LEU A 78 -19.93 0.44 -8.91
CA LEU A 78 -20.23 -0.90 -8.43
C LEU A 78 -21.71 -1.08 -8.08
N VAL A 79 -22.37 -0.02 -7.62
CA VAL A 79 -23.82 -0.02 -7.34
C VAL A 79 -24.63 -0.10 -8.63
N ILE A 80 -24.18 0.57 -9.70
CA ILE A 80 -24.81 0.57 -11.03
C ILE A 80 -23.78 0.15 -12.10
N PRO A 81 -23.48 -1.16 -12.20
CA PRO A 81 -22.44 -1.66 -13.11
C PRO A 81 -22.82 -1.53 -14.59
N ASP A 82 -24.11 -1.56 -14.90
CA ASP A 82 -24.64 -1.43 -16.26
C ASP A 82 -25.72 -0.34 -16.30
N ARG A 83 -25.32 0.86 -16.73
CA ARG A 83 -26.20 2.02 -16.85
C ARG A 83 -27.20 1.91 -18.02
N THR A 84 -27.05 0.92 -18.90
CA THR A 84 -27.99 0.71 -20.02
C THR A 84 -29.26 -0.04 -19.59
N LYS A 85 -29.24 -0.67 -18.41
CA LYS A 85 -30.41 -1.32 -17.82
C LYS A 85 -31.33 -0.32 -17.11
N SER A 86 -32.60 -0.67 -17.02
CA SER A 86 -33.55 0.03 -16.15
C SER A 86 -33.42 -0.43 -14.70
N ILE A 87 -33.96 0.35 -13.76
CA ILE A 87 -34.02 -0.04 -12.34
C ILE A 87 -34.83 -1.35 -12.17
N ALA A 88 -35.92 -1.49 -12.94
CA ALA A 88 -36.75 -2.69 -12.95
C ALA A 88 -36.04 -3.93 -13.54
N ASP A 89 -35.05 -3.73 -14.40
CA ASP A 89 -34.19 -4.79 -14.94
C ASP A 89 -32.96 -5.07 -14.06
N GLY A 90 -32.88 -4.47 -12.87
CA GLY A 90 -31.81 -4.69 -11.91
C GLY A 90 -30.56 -3.84 -12.14
N ALA A 91 -30.70 -2.60 -12.63
CA ALA A 91 -29.58 -1.68 -12.75
C ALA A 91 -28.92 -1.36 -11.39
N ILE A 92 -29.69 -1.33 -10.29
CA ILE A 92 -29.17 -1.13 -8.93
C ILE A 92 -28.87 -2.50 -8.32
N ALA A 93 -27.62 -2.95 -8.44
CA ALA A 93 -27.19 -4.28 -8.02
C ALA A 93 -27.54 -4.67 -6.56
N PRO A 94 -27.38 -3.79 -5.55
CA PRO A 94 -27.61 -4.17 -4.15
C PRO A 94 -29.09 -4.27 -3.75
N TRP A 95 -30.02 -3.78 -4.57
CA TRP A 95 -31.45 -3.76 -4.25
C TRP A 95 -32.23 -4.70 -5.17
N PRO A 96 -33.21 -5.46 -4.64
CA PRO A 96 -34.02 -6.34 -5.48
C PRO A 96 -34.81 -5.55 -6.54
N SER A 97 -34.86 -6.08 -7.75
CA SER A 97 -35.47 -5.43 -8.92
C SER A 97 -37.00 -5.48 -8.97
N SER A 98 -37.65 -6.28 -8.10
CA SER A 98 -39.11 -6.36 -8.03
C SER A 98 -39.60 -6.81 -6.64
N GLY A 99 -40.86 -6.48 -6.31
CA GLY A 99 -41.57 -6.99 -5.13
C GLY A 99 -41.05 -6.52 -3.76
N SER A 100 -39.92 -5.82 -3.71
CA SER A 100 -39.28 -5.31 -2.50
C SER A 100 -39.78 -3.92 -2.11
N TRP A 101 -39.73 -3.62 -0.80
CA TRP A 101 -39.89 -2.26 -0.27
C TRP A 101 -38.99 -1.25 -1.01
N TYR A 102 -37.74 -1.63 -1.31
CA TYR A 102 -36.78 -0.77 -2.00
C TYR A 102 -37.24 -0.40 -3.42
N PHE A 103 -37.76 -1.38 -4.17
CA PHE A 103 -38.27 -1.14 -5.51
C PHE A 103 -39.50 -0.22 -5.50
N GLN A 104 -40.47 -0.51 -4.63
CA GLN A 104 -41.66 0.34 -4.48
C GLN A 104 -41.30 1.75 -3.99
N ALA A 105 -40.28 1.89 -3.14
CA ALA A 105 -39.79 3.20 -2.73
C ALA A 105 -39.27 4.02 -3.92
N LEU A 106 -38.47 3.41 -4.80
CA LEU A 106 -37.98 4.04 -6.02
C LEU A 106 -39.11 4.42 -6.99
N GLU A 107 -40.18 3.62 -7.09
CA GLU A 107 -41.36 3.99 -7.87
C GLU A 107 -42.04 5.26 -7.32
N ASN A 108 -42.16 5.38 -5.99
CA ASN A 108 -42.72 6.58 -5.36
C ASN A 108 -41.81 7.81 -5.57
N VAL A 109 -40.48 7.63 -5.47
CA VAL A 109 -39.51 8.70 -5.77
C VAL A 109 -39.60 9.11 -7.25
N GLY A 110 -39.72 8.16 -8.17
CA GLY A 110 -39.89 8.41 -9.59
C GLY A 110 -41.13 9.23 -9.92
N ARG A 111 -42.25 9.01 -9.20
CA ARG A 111 -43.47 9.83 -9.35
C ARG A 111 -43.28 11.28 -8.91
N GLU A 112 -42.56 11.53 -7.82
CA GLU A 112 -42.31 12.88 -7.31
C GLU A 112 -41.31 13.63 -8.21
N TYR A 113 -40.23 12.96 -8.62
CA TYR A 113 -39.11 13.56 -9.35
C TYR A 113 -39.16 13.32 -10.88
N LYS A 114 -40.29 12.79 -11.36
CA LYS A 114 -40.64 12.63 -12.78
C LYS A 114 -39.62 11.78 -13.56
N PHE A 115 -39.25 10.62 -13.03
CA PHE A 115 -38.51 9.59 -13.76
C PHE A 115 -39.22 8.24 -13.70
N SER A 116 -38.96 7.37 -14.68
CA SER A 116 -39.46 6.00 -14.73
C SER A 116 -38.41 5.03 -14.22
N VAL A 117 -38.83 4.05 -13.40
CA VAL A 117 -37.97 2.91 -13.03
C VAL A 117 -37.78 1.90 -14.16
N TYR A 118 -38.54 2.06 -15.25
CA TYR A 118 -38.48 1.19 -16.44
C TYR A 118 -37.66 1.79 -17.58
N ASP A 119 -37.24 3.06 -17.46
CA ASP A 119 -36.31 3.64 -18.42
C ASP A 119 -34.86 3.25 -18.05
N PRO A 120 -34.00 3.02 -19.05
CA PRO A 120 -32.55 2.89 -18.84
C PRO A 120 -31.97 4.02 -17.99
N VAL A 121 -31.03 3.68 -17.10
CA VAL A 121 -30.41 4.65 -16.18
C VAL A 121 -29.65 5.74 -16.93
N ASP A 122 -29.05 5.43 -18.08
CA ASP A 122 -28.35 6.39 -18.95
C ASP A 122 -29.25 7.48 -19.56
N LYS A 123 -30.58 7.32 -19.50
CA LYS A 123 -31.56 8.34 -19.92
C LYS A 123 -31.97 9.28 -18.79
N LEU A 124 -31.61 8.98 -17.55
CA LEU A 124 -31.91 9.83 -16.39
C LEU A 124 -31.02 11.07 -16.40
N THR A 125 -31.53 12.20 -15.93
CA THR A 125 -30.71 13.40 -15.76
C THR A 125 -29.74 13.22 -14.57
N PRO A 126 -28.62 13.94 -14.53
CA PRO A 126 -27.70 13.89 -13.40
C PRO A 126 -28.39 14.15 -12.04
N GLU A 127 -29.34 15.07 -11.98
CA GLU A 127 -30.10 15.39 -10.77
C GLU A 127 -31.02 14.24 -10.34
N GLN A 128 -31.65 13.56 -11.30
CA GLN A 128 -32.48 12.38 -11.02
C GLN A 128 -31.64 11.24 -10.47
N LEU A 129 -30.46 11.02 -11.07
CA LEU A 129 -29.51 10.01 -10.60
C LEU A 129 -28.96 10.35 -9.20
N ASP A 130 -28.66 11.62 -8.93
CA ASP A 130 -28.22 12.10 -7.63
C ASP A 130 -29.28 11.84 -6.54
N ILE A 131 -30.55 12.09 -6.84
CA ILE A 131 -31.66 11.79 -5.92
C ILE A 131 -31.76 10.28 -5.64
N ILE A 132 -31.56 9.43 -6.65
CA ILE A 132 -31.59 7.97 -6.47
C ILE A 132 -30.43 7.52 -5.57
N LEU A 133 -29.22 8.02 -5.82
CA LEU A 133 -28.00 7.58 -5.14
C LEU A 133 -27.86 8.19 -3.74
N TYR A 134 -28.04 9.50 -3.60
CA TYR A 134 -27.73 10.27 -2.39
C TYR A 134 -28.98 10.83 -1.68
N GLY A 135 -30.16 10.59 -2.24
CA GLY A 135 -31.42 10.95 -1.60
C GLY A 135 -31.84 12.39 -1.87
N ASN A 136 -32.91 12.81 -1.19
CA ASN A 136 -33.60 14.07 -1.51
C ASN A 136 -33.37 15.20 -0.48
N GLY A 137 -32.20 15.20 0.17
CA GLY A 137 -31.82 16.26 1.12
C GLY A 137 -32.74 16.37 2.33
N GLY A 138 -33.45 15.30 2.71
CA GLY A 138 -34.34 15.27 3.88
C GLY A 138 -35.77 15.75 3.62
N ARG A 139 -36.12 16.11 2.37
CA ARG A 139 -37.49 16.47 2.02
C ARG A 139 -38.40 15.25 2.18
N ARG A 140 -39.49 15.38 2.91
CA ARG A 140 -40.39 14.25 3.14
C ARG A 140 -41.31 14.04 1.94
N ILE A 141 -41.41 12.80 1.48
CA ILE A 141 -42.33 12.37 0.43
C ILE A 141 -43.24 11.26 0.96
N ASN A 142 -44.39 11.07 0.31
CA ASN A 142 -45.33 10.03 0.69
C ASN A 142 -44.94 8.72 0.00
N PHE A 143 -44.59 7.71 0.80
CA PHE A 143 -44.36 6.38 0.33
C PHE A 143 -45.62 5.54 0.52
N ARG A 144 -46.13 4.99 -0.59
CA ARG A 144 -47.14 3.93 -0.56
C ARG A 144 -46.45 2.60 -0.80
N TYR A 145 -46.61 1.67 0.13
CA TYR A 145 -46.08 0.31 0.02
C TYR A 145 -47.17 -0.71 0.30
N GLU A 146 -47.24 -1.72 -0.57
CA GLU A 146 -48.20 -2.80 -0.49
C GLU A 146 -47.48 -4.11 -0.15
N LYS A 147 -47.93 -4.78 0.91
CA LYS A 147 -47.47 -6.10 1.33
C LYS A 147 -48.64 -6.92 1.84
N ASP A 148 -48.74 -8.17 1.42
CA ASP A 148 -49.76 -9.13 1.87
C ASP A 148 -51.20 -8.58 1.75
N GLY A 149 -51.48 -7.82 0.67
CA GLY A 149 -52.79 -7.21 0.40
C GLY A 149 -53.16 -6.02 1.29
N ARG A 150 -52.20 -5.48 2.07
CA ARG A 150 -52.37 -4.28 2.90
C ARG A 150 -51.51 -3.13 2.39
N SER A 151 -52.14 -2.01 2.08
CA SER A 151 -51.46 -0.76 1.69
C SER A 151 -51.14 0.07 2.93
N HIS A 152 -49.87 0.42 3.11
CA HIS A 152 -49.38 1.34 4.13
C HIS A 152 -48.91 2.62 3.45
N VAL A 153 -49.29 3.78 4.01
CA VAL A 153 -48.80 5.08 3.55
C VAL A 153 -48.10 5.74 4.71
N PHE A 154 -46.87 6.20 4.48
CA PHE A 154 -46.15 6.99 5.46
C PHE A 154 -45.35 8.09 4.79
N ASN A 155 -45.02 9.10 5.58
CA ASN A 155 -44.31 10.29 5.11
C ASN A 155 -42.90 10.27 5.68
N ALA A 156 -41.89 10.15 4.83
CA ALA A 156 -40.49 10.04 5.24
C ALA A 156 -39.56 10.65 4.17
N PRO A 157 -38.33 11.05 4.52
CA PRO A 157 -37.33 11.39 3.53
C PRO A 157 -36.83 10.14 2.79
N PHE A 158 -36.33 10.34 1.56
CA PHE A 158 -35.62 9.30 0.83
C PHE A 158 -34.11 9.47 1.08
N GLU A 159 -33.48 8.50 1.73
CA GLU A 159 -32.05 8.60 2.09
C GLU A 159 -31.12 8.38 0.89
N GLY A 160 -31.55 7.68 -0.16
CA GLY A 160 -30.71 7.29 -1.29
C GLY A 160 -30.02 5.93 -1.11
N VAL A 161 -29.67 5.28 -2.22
CA VAL A 161 -29.04 3.94 -2.22
C VAL A 161 -27.69 3.95 -1.50
N ILE A 162 -26.83 4.92 -1.81
CA ILE A 162 -25.47 5.00 -1.26
C ILE A 162 -25.51 5.26 0.25
N ASN A 163 -26.33 6.22 0.68
CA ASN A 163 -26.48 6.52 2.11
C ASN A 163 -27.10 5.35 2.88
N ASN A 164 -28.08 4.64 2.28
CA ASN A 164 -28.65 3.43 2.86
C ASN A 164 -27.56 2.37 3.10
N LEU A 165 -26.74 2.08 2.10
CA LEU A 165 -25.66 1.10 2.22
C LEU A 165 -24.59 1.54 3.22
N SER A 166 -24.16 2.80 3.16
CA SER A 166 -23.16 3.34 4.11
C SER A 166 -23.65 3.29 5.56
N ARG A 167 -24.92 3.63 5.82
CA ARG A 167 -25.53 3.53 7.14
C ARG A 167 -25.63 2.06 7.58
N ARG A 168 -26.14 1.18 6.73
CA ARG A 168 -26.25 -0.27 7.03
C ARG A 168 -24.89 -0.90 7.32
N TYR A 169 -23.84 -0.52 6.59
CA TYR A 169 -22.47 -0.99 6.83
C TYR A 169 -21.97 -0.60 8.23
N LYS A 170 -22.23 0.64 8.66
CA LYS A 170 -21.81 1.15 9.98
C LYS A 170 -22.63 0.60 11.13
N GLU A 171 -23.92 0.36 10.92
CA GLU A 171 -24.86 -0.05 11.98
C GLU A 171 -25.01 -1.57 12.10
N THR A 172 -24.62 -2.35 11.08
CA THR A 172 -24.76 -3.81 11.11
C THR A 172 -23.75 -4.47 12.04
N ASN A 173 -24.23 -5.43 12.82
CA ASN A 173 -23.39 -6.35 13.63
C ASN A 173 -23.20 -7.72 12.93
N SER A 174 -23.75 -7.90 11.72
CA SER A 174 -23.61 -9.14 10.95
C SER A 174 -22.43 -9.04 9.99
N GLU A 175 -21.45 -9.92 10.14
CA GLU A 175 -20.29 -10.01 9.23
C GLU A 175 -20.71 -10.35 7.80
N TYR A 176 -21.65 -11.28 7.62
CA TYR A 176 -22.20 -11.62 6.29
C TYR A 176 -22.75 -10.38 5.56
N MET A 177 -23.55 -9.56 6.26
CA MET A 177 -24.10 -8.33 5.68
C MET A 177 -23.01 -7.30 5.41
N ARG A 178 -21.94 -7.29 6.21
CA ARG A 178 -20.81 -6.38 6.03
C ARG A 178 -20.04 -6.74 4.76
N GLU A 179 -19.69 -8.01 4.60
CA GLU A 179 -19.03 -8.55 3.41
C GLU A 179 -19.85 -8.32 2.12
N GLU A 180 -21.18 -8.52 2.19
CA GLU A 180 -22.07 -8.25 1.05
C GLU A 180 -22.02 -6.78 0.62
N ILE A 181 -22.00 -5.83 1.58
CA ILE A 181 -21.92 -4.40 1.27
C ILE A 181 -20.51 -4.00 0.80
N GLU A 182 -19.45 -4.63 1.33
CA GLU A 182 -18.07 -4.38 0.91
C GLU A 182 -17.84 -4.70 -0.56
N GLY A 183 -18.60 -5.63 -1.14
CA GLY A 183 -18.60 -5.90 -2.58
C GLY A 183 -18.99 -4.69 -3.46
N PHE A 184 -19.64 -3.67 -2.87
CA PHE A 184 -20.00 -2.41 -3.52
C PHE A 184 -19.14 -1.22 -3.06
N MET A 185 -18.06 -1.48 -2.33
CA MET A 185 -17.16 -0.46 -1.80
C MET A 185 -15.82 -0.47 -2.52
N ASN A 186 -15.21 0.70 -2.60
CA ASN A 186 -13.86 0.88 -3.10
C ASN A 186 -13.00 1.59 -2.06
N ALA A 187 -11.70 1.30 -2.08
CA ALA A 187 -10.74 1.88 -1.15
C ALA A 187 -10.18 3.17 -1.76
N ASN A 188 -10.74 4.30 -1.33
CA ASN A 188 -10.30 5.63 -1.77
C ASN A 188 -9.21 6.19 -0.85
N PRO A 189 -8.26 7.00 -1.35
CA PRO A 189 -7.35 7.74 -0.51
C PRO A 189 -8.11 8.59 0.52
N CYS A 190 -7.72 8.50 1.79
CA CYS A 190 -8.33 9.26 2.87
C CYS A 190 -8.23 10.78 2.57
N PRO A 191 -9.32 11.57 2.65
CA PRO A 191 -9.28 12.97 2.27
C PRO A 191 -8.41 13.83 3.20
N GLY A 192 -8.29 13.50 4.49
CA GLY A 192 -7.47 14.25 5.45
C GLY A 192 -5.96 14.09 5.26
N CYS A 193 -5.47 12.87 5.01
CA CYS A 193 -4.04 12.63 4.80
C CYS A 193 -3.67 12.37 3.34
N ARG A 194 -4.65 12.31 2.42
CA ARG A 194 -4.48 12.04 0.99
C ARG A 194 -3.68 10.77 0.69
N GLY A 195 -3.87 9.73 1.51
CA GLY A 195 -3.11 8.47 1.40
C GLY A 195 -1.84 8.42 2.23
N ALA A 196 -1.40 9.51 2.85
CA ALA A 196 -0.12 9.58 3.57
C ALA A 196 -0.08 8.85 4.92
N ARG A 197 -1.24 8.44 5.44
CA ARG A 197 -1.42 7.69 6.70
C ARG A 197 -0.98 8.42 7.98
N LEU A 198 -0.33 9.57 7.86
CA LEU A 198 0.25 10.33 8.97
C LEU A 198 -0.49 11.63 9.24
N LYS A 199 -0.25 12.19 10.42
CA LYS A 199 -0.72 13.53 10.79
C LYS A 199 -0.02 14.63 9.99
N PRO A 200 -0.65 15.80 9.80
CA PRO A 200 -0.04 16.93 9.10
C PRO A 200 1.29 17.38 9.71
N GLU A 201 1.42 17.35 11.04
CA GLU A 201 2.64 17.75 11.76
C GLU A 201 3.82 16.83 11.40
N SER A 202 3.58 15.52 11.28
CA SER A 202 4.60 14.56 10.86
C SER A 202 5.00 14.74 9.40
N LEU A 203 4.06 15.13 8.54
CA LEU A 203 4.32 15.40 7.12
C LEU A 203 5.01 16.76 6.88
N ALA A 204 4.93 17.68 7.84
CA ALA A 204 5.62 18.96 7.79
C ALA A 204 7.14 18.82 8.01
N VAL A 205 7.60 17.73 8.65
CA VAL A 205 9.04 17.46 8.81
C VAL A 205 9.62 16.92 7.51
N LYS A 206 10.66 17.59 7.02
CA LYS A 206 11.30 17.31 5.74
C LYS A 206 12.78 17.03 5.88
N VAL A 207 13.30 16.16 5.01
CA VAL A 207 14.73 15.91 4.79
C VAL A 207 14.97 16.05 3.29
N GLY A 208 15.92 16.89 2.88
CA GLY A 208 16.15 17.17 1.44
C GLY A 208 14.87 17.63 0.72
N ASP A 209 14.11 18.54 1.35
CA ASP A 209 12.84 19.11 0.88
C ASP A 209 11.64 18.14 0.77
N LEU A 210 11.84 16.86 1.08
CA LEU A 210 10.81 15.82 1.03
C LEU A 210 10.40 15.35 2.44
N SER A 211 9.10 15.18 2.63
CA SER A 211 8.52 14.50 3.79
C SER A 211 8.74 12.98 3.72
N VAL A 212 8.56 12.29 4.85
CA VAL A 212 8.65 10.83 4.90
C VAL A 212 7.72 10.14 3.88
N TYR A 213 6.52 10.68 3.67
CA TYR A 213 5.57 10.11 2.73
C TYR A 213 6.03 10.27 1.28
N GLU A 214 6.53 11.45 0.91
CA GLU A 214 7.06 11.71 -0.43
C GLU A 214 8.24 10.80 -0.75
N VAL A 215 9.17 10.61 0.20
CA VAL A 215 10.29 9.68 0.03
C VAL A 215 9.80 8.23 -0.13
N THR A 216 8.78 7.79 0.63
CA THR A 216 8.25 6.43 0.50
C THR A 216 7.53 6.14 -0.82
N ARG A 217 7.08 7.19 -1.53
CA ARG A 217 6.44 7.08 -2.85
C ARG A 217 7.42 7.07 -4.01
N LEU A 218 8.68 7.39 -3.78
CA LEU A 218 9.70 7.23 -4.80
C LEU A 218 9.86 5.73 -5.11
N PRO A 219 10.02 5.36 -6.39
CA PRO A 219 10.55 4.06 -6.74
C PRO A 219 11.85 3.80 -5.96
N VAL A 220 12.11 2.57 -5.54
CA VAL A 220 13.28 2.18 -4.75
C VAL A 220 14.58 2.69 -5.39
N LYS A 221 14.68 2.67 -6.72
CA LYS A 221 15.81 3.22 -7.47
C LYS A 221 16.01 4.72 -7.21
N GLU A 222 14.93 5.48 -7.24
CA GLU A 222 14.94 6.93 -7.05
C GLU A 222 15.17 7.28 -5.59
N ALA A 223 14.59 6.53 -4.66
CA ALA A 223 14.86 6.66 -3.23
C ALA A 223 16.34 6.42 -2.91
N LEU A 224 16.97 5.41 -3.53
CA LEU A 224 18.40 5.15 -3.36
C LEU A 224 19.24 6.32 -3.88
N ALA A 225 18.94 6.84 -5.08
CA ALA A 225 19.62 7.99 -5.63
C ALA A 225 19.45 9.25 -4.76
N PHE A 226 18.25 9.45 -4.20
CA PHE A 226 17.93 10.53 -3.28
C PHE A 226 18.82 10.48 -2.02
N PHE A 227 18.91 9.33 -1.34
CA PHE A 227 19.72 9.21 -0.12
C PHE A 227 21.23 9.26 -0.39
N GLN A 228 21.70 8.81 -1.56
CA GLN A 228 23.10 8.94 -1.96
C GLN A 228 23.47 10.39 -2.33
N GLY A 229 22.52 11.14 -2.89
CA GLY A 229 22.69 12.55 -3.28
C GLY A 229 22.39 13.56 -2.16
N LEU A 230 21.99 13.10 -0.98
CA LEU A 230 21.55 13.96 0.10
C LEU A 230 22.69 14.85 0.63
N VAL A 231 22.52 16.16 0.52
CA VAL A 231 23.47 17.14 1.06
C VAL A 231 23.08 17.44 2.51
N LEU A 232 24.00 17.14 3.42
CA LEU A 232 23.83 17.33 4.86
C LEU A 232 24.99 18.15 5.42
N THR A 233 24.72 18.92 6.48
CA THR A 233 25.76 19.56 7.28
C THR A 233 26.65 18.51 7.96
N ASP A 234 27.84 18.91 8.43
CA ASP A 234 28.75 17.99 9.12
C ASP A 234 28.14 17.37 10.37
N ARG A 235 27.32 18.14 11.11
CA ARG A 235 26.62 17.67 12.30
C ARG A 235 25.58 16.61 11.94
N GLU A 236 24.70 16.91 10.98
CA GLU A 236 23.67 15.97 10.52
C GLU A 236 24.29 14.70 9.95
N ARG A 237 25.31 14.83 9.10
CA ARG A 237 26.04 13.70 8.52
C ARG A 237 26.65 12.82 9.61
N THR A 238 27.17 13.41 10.68
CA THR A 238 27.75 12.64 11.80
C THR A 238 26.68 11.83 12.53
N ILE A 239 25.52 12.43 12.81
CA ILE A 239 24.40 11.78 13.50
C ILE A 239 23.76 10.70 12.60
N ALA A 240 23.52 11.03 11.33
CA ALA A 240 22.78 10.18 10.40
C ALA A 240 23.64 9.10 9.72
N ARG A 241 24.97 9.10 9.90
CA ARG A 241 25.91 8.22 9.17
C ARG A 241 25.47 6.75 9.17
N GLN A 242 25.20 6.21 10.35
CA GLN A 242 24.85 4.80 10.49
C GLN A 242 23.46 4.50 9.90
N ILE A 243 22.52 5.44 10.05
CA ILE A 243 21.15 5.31 9.53
C ILE A 243 21.16 5.35 7.99
N LEU A 244 21.87 6.29 7.40
CA LEU A 244 22.00 6.41 5.94
C LEU A 244 22.74 5.22 5.34
N LYS A 245 23.76 4.69 6.03
CA LYS A 245 24.41 3.44 5.61
C LYS A 245 23.39 2.31 5.51
N GLU A 246 22.62 2.08 6.55
CA GLU A 246 21.60 1.02 6.60
C GLU A 246 20.50 1.21 5.53
N ILE A 247 20.02 2.43 5.34
CA ILE A 247 19.01 2.75 4.32
C ILE A 247 19.56 2.45 2.92
N ASN A 248 20.75 2.94 2.61
CA ASN A 248 21.38 2.74 1.29
C ASN A 248 21.66 1.26 1.01
N GLU A 249 22.10 0.50 2.02
CA GLU A 249 22.33 -0.95 1.89
C GLU A 249 21.02 -1.70 1.61
N ARG A 250 19.96 -1.44 2.38
CA ARG A 250 18.65 -2.10 2.19
C ARG A 250 18.00 -1.76 0.84
N LEU A 251 18.02 -0.50 0.45
CA LEU A 251 17.54 -0.08 -0.86
C LEU A 251 18.39 -0.72 -1.97
N GLY A 252 19.71 -0.79 -1.79
CA GLY A 252 20.61 -1.49 -2.70
C GLY A 252 20.28 -2.98 -2.86
N PHE A 253 19.92 -3.68 -1.78
CA PHE A 253 19.49 -5.07 -1.86
C PHE A 253 18.21 -5.24 -2.68
N LEU A 254 17.21 -4.37 -2.47
CA LEU A 254 15.98 -4.38 -3.27
C LEU A 254 16.27 -4.14 -4.77
N VAL A 255 17.20 -3.25 -5.10
CA VAL A 255 17.65 -3.03 -6.49
C VAL A 255 18.33 -4.28 -7.07
N ASN A 256 19.18 -4.94 -6.29
CA ASN A 256 19.92 -6.14 -6.73
C ASN A 256 18.98 -7.31 -7.04
N VAL A 257 17.87 -7.45 -6.30
CA VAL A 257 16.85 -8.48 -6.57
C VAL A 257 15.79 -8.04 -7.60
N GLY A 258 16.01 -6.92 -8.31
CA GLY A 258 15.14 -6.47 -9.40
C GLY A 258 13.80 -5.89 -8.95
N LEU A 259 13.74 -5.28 -7.76
CA LEU A 259 12.54 -4.63 -7.21
C LEU A 259 12.67 -3.10 -7.21
N ASP A 260 13.51 -2.56 -8.08
CA ASP A 260 13.87 -1.14 -8.13
C ASP A 260 12.71 -0.22 -8.60
N TYR A 261 11.69 -0.79 -9.25
CA TYR A 261 10.48 -0.12 -9.71
C TYR A 261 9.39 0.01 -8.64
N LEU A 262 9.48 -0.76 -7.55
CA LEU A 262 8.50 -0.69 -6.46
C LEU A 262 8.66 0.58 -5.64
N THR A 263 7.57 1.06 -5.05
CA THR A 263 7.60 2.11 -4.04
C THR A 263 7.56 1.50 -2.64
N LEU A 264 8.09 2.20 -1.64
CA LEU A 264 8.10 1.73 -0.25
C LEU A 264 6.71 1.80 0.41
N ASP A 265 5.80 2.59 -0.13
CA ASP A 265 4.41 2.72 0.33
C ASP A 265 3.45 1.69 -0.28
N ARG A 266 3.91 0.85 -1.25
CA ARG A 266 3.08 -0.17 -1.88
C ARG A 266 2.56 -1.18 -0.84
N ALA A 267 1.25 -1.44 -0.89
CA ALA A 267 0.61 -2.37 0.04
C ALA A 267 1.11 -3.80 -0.16
N ALA A 268 1.57 -4.44 0.92
CA ALA A 268 2.16 -5.78 0.86
C ALA A 268 1.23 -6.85 0.26
N GLY A 269 -0.09 -6.73 0.49
CA GLY A 269 -1.08 -7.66 -0.07
C GLY A 269 -1.29 -7.55 -1.59
N THR A 270 -0.71 -6.53 -2.24
CA THR A 270 -0.79 -6.33 -3.70
C THR A 270 0.45 -6.85 -4.44
N LEU A 271 1.42 -7.41 -3.72
CA LEU A 271 2.64 -7.94 -4.30
C LEU A 271 2.37 -9.33 -4.91
N SER A 272 3.03 -9.61 -6.04
CA SER A 272 3.04 -10.96 -6.59
C SER A 272 3.81 -11.93 -5.66
N GLY A 273 3.65 -13.24 -5.88
CA GLY A 273 4.41 -14.25 -5.15
C GLY A 273 5.92 -14.06 -5.30
N GLY A 274 6.41 -13.86 -6.52
CA GLY A 274 7.81 -13.59 -6.81
C GLY A 274 8.32 -12.27 -6.22
N GLU A 275 7.52 -11.20 -6.25
CA GLU A 275 7.87 -9.93 -5.59
C GLU A 275 8.04 -10.12 -4.07
N SER A 276 7.09 -10.80 -3.43
CA SER A 276 7.13 -11.05 -1.98
C SER A 276 8.32 -11.92 -1.58
N GLN A 277 8.61 -12.96 -2.37
CA GLN A 277 9.76 -13.84 -2.15
C GLN A 277 11.09 -13.07 -2.27
N ARG A 278 11.22 -12.21 -3.28
CA ARG A 278 12.44 -11.40 -3.48
C ARG A 278 12.62 -10.33 -2.39
N ILE A 279 11.54 -9.73 -1.88
CA ILE A 279 11.62 -8.85 -0.70
C ILE A 279 12.15 -9.62 0.51
N ARG A 280 11.67 -10.86 0.72
CA ARG A 280 12.16 -11.71 1.80
C ARG A 280 13.64 -12.05 1.61
N LEU A 281 14.08 -12.36 0.40
CA LEU A 281 15.49 -12.60 0.08
C LEU A 281 16.35 -11.37 0.38
N ALA A 282 15.96 -10.19 -0.11
CA ALA A 282 16.65 -8.92 0.17
C ALA A 282 16.77 -8.65 1.68
N THR A 283 15.72 -8.96 2.44
CA THR A 283 15.71 -8.83 3.91
C THR A 283 16.70 -9.78 4.58
N GLN A 284 16.83 -11.02 4.09
CA GLN A 284 17.80 -11.98 4.63
C GLN A 284 19.25 -11.62 4.30
N ILE A 285 19.50 -11.02 3.13
CA ILE A 285 20.84 -10.53 2.81
C ILE A 285 21.22 -9.38 3.74
N GLY A 286 20.28 -8.47 4.02
CA GLY A 286 20.50 -7.38 4.96
C GLY A 286 20.71 -7.80 6.41
N SER A 287 20.23 -8.98 6.83
CA SER A 287 20.45 -9.47 8.20
C SER A 287 21.90 -9.90 8.46
N SER A 288 22.71 -10.09 7.40
CA SER A 288 24.13 -10.47 7.47
C SER A 288 24.38 -11.70 8.36
N LEU A 289 23.44 -12.64 8.39
CA LEU A 289 23.58 -13.88 9.14
C LEU A 289 24.62 -14.79 8.49
N VAL A 290 25.32 -15.57 9.32
CA VAL A 290 26.38 -16.52 8.93
C VAL A 290 26.05 -17.89 9.52
N GLY A 291 26.37 -18.96 8.80
CA GLY A 291 26.12 -20.33 9.24
C GLY A 291 24.65 -20.76 9.13
N VAL A 292 23.87 -20.09 8.26
CA VAL A 292 22.47 -20.41 8.01
C VAL A 292 22.35 -21.29 6.76
N LEU A 293 21.46 -22.28 6.83
CA LEU A 293 21.01 -23.04 5.66
C LEU A 293 19.75 -22.38 5.08
N TYR A 294 19.89 -21.73 3.93
CA TYR A 294 18.78 -21.16 3.20
C TYR A 294 18.23 -22.19 2.20
N ILE A 295 16.92 -22.41 2.24
CA ILE A 295 16.20 -23.24 1.26
C ILE A 295 15.29 -22.31 0.47
N LEU A 296 15.55 -22.19 -0.83
CA LEU A 296 14.83 -21.32 -1.75
C LEU A 296 14.06 -22.17 -2.77
N ASP A 297 12.82 -21.78 -3.04
CA ASP A 297 11.91 -22.46 -3.95
C ASP A 297 11.67 -21.59 -5.19
N GLU A 298 12.36 -21.88 -6.29
CA GLU A 298 12.29 -21.19 -7.59
C GLU A 298 12.37 -19.64 -7.51
N PRO A 299 13.48 -19.07 -7.00
CA PRO A 299 13.61 -17.62 -6.83
C PRO A 299 13.60 -16.83 -8.15
N SER A 300 13.78 -17.48 -9.30
CA SER A 300 13.68 -16.85 -10.63
C SER A 300 12.24 -16.59 -11.09
N ILE A 301 11.21 -17.09 -10.38
CA ILE A 301 9.80 -16.93 -10.78
C ILE A 301 9.43 -15.45 -11.00
N GLY A 302 8.82 -15.19 -12.16
CA GLY A 302 8.33 -13.86 -12.52
C GLY A 302 9.43 -12.82 -12.69
N LEU A 303 10.66 -13.27 -12.93
CA LEU A 303 11.82 -12.43 -13.20
C LEU A 303 12.14 -12.47 -14.70
N HIS A 304 12.54 -11.33 -15.26
CA HIS A 304 12.98 -11.27 -16.65
C HIS A 304 14.42 -11.82 -16.77
N GLN A 305 14.76 -12.54 -17.85
CA GLN A 305 16.09 -13.18 -18.01
C GLN A 305 17.26 -12.22 -17.75
N ARG A 306 17.14 -10.96 -18.19
CA ARG A 306 18.14 -9.91 -17.95
C ARG A 306 18.48 -9.71 -16.47
N ASP A 307 17.51 -9.83 -15.59
CA ASP A 307 17.68 -9.58 -14.16
C ASP A 307 18.15 -10.85 -13.42
N ASN A 308 18.12 -12.01 -14.09
CA ASN A 308 18.46 -13.31 -13.50
C ASN A 308 19.93 -13.37 -13.07
N GLN A 309 20.83 -12.79 -13.87
CA GLN A 309 22.25 -12.66 -13.51
C GLN A 309 22.46 -11.86 -12.22
N ARG A 310 21.60 -10.87 -11.92
CA ARG A 310 21.69 -10.09 -10.67
C ARG A 310 21.23 -10.91 -9.47
N LEU A 311 20.19 -11.74 -9.66
CA LEU A 311 19.72 -12.68 -8.65
C LEU A 311 20.83 -13.69 -8.33
N ILE A 312 21.42 -14.33 -9.34
CA ILE A 312 22.52 -15.27 -9.17
C ILE A 312 23.69 -14.63 -8.40
N GLY A 313 24.16 -13.46 -8.84
CA GLY A 313 25.24 -12.74 -8.14
C GLY A 313 24.88 -12.31 -6.71
N THR A 314 23.59 -12.27 -6.37
CA THR A 314 23.10 -12.03 -5.01
C THR A 314 23.11 -13.31 -4.17
N LEU A 315 22.74 -14.45 -4.76
CA LEU A 315 22.80 -15.77 -4.11
C LEU A 315 24.25 -16.16 -3.82
N GLU A 316 25.17 -15.91 -4.76
CA GLU A 316 26.61 -16.12 -4.57
C GLU A 316 27.15 -15.30 -3.39
N LYS A 317 26.78 -14.02 -3.29
CA LYS A 317 27.16 -13.20 -2.13
C LYS A 317 26.62 -13.78 -0.83
N LEU A 318 25.38 -14.29 -0.81
CA LEU A 318 24.80 -14.88 0.38
C LEU A 318 25.55 -16.16 0.80
N ARG A 319 25.96 -16.99 -0.16
CA ARG A 319 26.85 -18.15 0.04
C ARG A 319 28.20 -17.71 0.61
N ASP A 320 28.83 -16.72 -0.02
CA ASP A 320 30.19 -16.26 0.30
C ASP A 320 30.29 -15.55 1.66
N LEU A 321 29.16 -15.10 2.22
CA LEU A 321 29.07 -14.67 3.63
C LEU A 321 29.26 -15.82 4.63
N GLY A 322 29.34 -17.07 4.17
CA GLY A 322 29.50 -18.26 5.01
C GLY A 322 28.18 -18.98 5.28
N ASN A 323 27.26 -18.95 4.32
CA ASN A 323 25.98 -19.66 4.38
C ASN A 323 25.94 -20.77 3.33
N THR A 324 25.02 -21.71 3.53
CA THR A 324 24.71 -22.77 2.55
C THR A 324 23.36 -22.49 1.92
N LEU A 325 23.28 -22.56 0.60
CA LEU A 325 22.04 -22.38 -0.15
C LEU A 325 21.64 -23.71 -0.80
N ILE A 326 20.39 -24.10 -0.62
CA ILE A 326 19.73 -25.15 -1.41
C ILE A 326 18.65 -24.45 -2.22
N VAL A 327 18.80 -24.44 -3.54
CA VAL A 327 17.88 -23.77 -4.45
C VAL A 327 17.20 -24.83 -5.30
N VAL A 328 15.87 -24.88 -5.22
CA VAL A 328 15.05 -25.66 -6.18
C VAL A 328 14.83 -24.77 -7.38
N GLU A 329 15.28 -25.19 -8.56
CA GLU A 329 15.22 -24.40 -9.79
C GLU A 329 15.08 -25.29 -11.03
N HIS A 330 14.61 -24.64 -12.10
CA HIS A 330 14.55 -25.21 -13.45
C HIS A 330 15.20 -24.28 -14.49
N ASP A 331 15.68 -23.09 -14.09
CA ASP A 331 16.42 -22.17 -14.95
C ASP A 331 17.85 -22.64 -15.26
N GLU A 332 18.24 -22.55 -16.53
CA GLU A 332 19.53 -22.99 -17.05
C GLU A 332 20.70 -22.17 -16.48
N ASP A 333 20.58 -20.83 -16.46
CA ASP A 333 21.65 -19.94 -15.98
C ASP A 333 21.96 -20.21 -14.49
N THR A 334 20.92 -20.48 -13.70
CA THR A 334 21.07 -20.79 -12.27
C THR A 334 21.75 -22.15 -12.05
N MET A 335 21.36 -23.16 -12.83
CA MET A 335 22.05 -24.47 -12.80
C MET A 335 23.51 -24.34 -13.25
N LEU A 336 23.80 -23.54 -14.27
CA LEU A 336 25.15 -23.28 -14.76
C LEU A 336 26.05 -22.61 -13.71
N ALA A 337 25.48 -21.74 -12.87
CA ALA A 337 26.20 -21.06 -11.80
C ALA A 337 26.34 -21.89 -10.51
N ALA A 338 25.66 -23.03 -10.40
CA ALA A 338 25.64 -23.83 -9.19
C ALA A 338 26.97 -24.56 -8.95
N ASP A 339 27.46 -24.52 -7.71
CA ASP A 339 28.65 -25.28 -7.28
C ASP A 339 28.39 -26.80 -7.30
N HIS A 340 27.14 -27.20 -7.05
CA HIS A 340 26.69 -28.58 -6.98
C HIS A 340 25.22 -28.68 -7.41
N VAL A 341 24.89 -29.70 -8.19
CA VAL A 341 23.54 -29.95 -8.70
C VAL A 341 23.10 -31.34 -8.25
N ILE A 342 21.85 -31.46 -7.80
CA ILE A 342 21.19 -32.73 -7.46
C ILE A 342 19.95 -32.83 -8.34
N ASP A 343 19.92 -33.83 -9.22
CA ASP A 343 18.80 -34.12 -10.10
C ASP A 343 17.88 -35.17 -9.47
N ILE A 344 16.63 -34.79 -9.24
CA ILE A 344 15.60 -35.66 -8.65
C ILE A 344 14.65 -36.13 -9.74
N GLY A 345 14.37 -37.43 -9.78
CA GLY A 345 13.52 -38.01 -10.81
C GLY A 345 13.32 -39.51 -10.60
N PRO A 346 13.22 -40.32 -11.68
CA PRO A 346 13.22 -39.94 -13.11
C PRO A 346 11.88 -39.38 -13.63
N GLY A 347 10.80 -39.50 -12.86
CA GLY A 347 9.48 -38.94 -13.18
C GLY A 347 8.83 -38.25 -11.98
N ALA A 348 7.55 -37.91 -12.10
CA ALA A 348 6.78 -37.29 -11.02
C ALA A 348 5.99 -38.33 -10.21
N GLY A 349 5.61 -37.98 -8.98
CA GLY A 349 4.77 -38.81 -8.12
C GLY A 349 5.43 -40.15 -7.76
N ALA A 350 4.71 -41.25 -7.94
CA ALA A 350 5.20 -42.61 -7.67
C ALA A 350 6.38 -43.05 -8.58
N HIS A 351 6.67 -42.30 -9.64
CA HIS A 351 7.80 -42.55 -10.54
C HIS A 351 9.01 -41.66 -10.26
N GLY A 352 8.98 -40.90 -9.16
CA GLY A 352 10.03 -39.98 -8.74
C GLY A 352 10.54 -40.26 -7.32
N GLY A 353 11.24 -39.28 -6.76
CA GLY A 353 11.74 -39.32 -5.38
C GLY A 353 13.10 -40.00 -5.23
N GLU A 354 13.77 -40.30 -6.33
CA GLU A 354 15.13 -40.85 -6.35
C GLU A 354 16.14 -39.80 -6.81
N VAL A 355 17.37 -39.87 -6.27
CA VAL A 355 18.50 -39.07 -6.75
C VAL A 355 19.05 -39.73 -8.01
N VAL A 356 18.78 -39.13 -9.17
CA VAL A 356 19.18 -39.67 -10.48
C VAL A 356 20.65 -39.36 -10.76
N ALA A 357 21.08 -38.14 -10.40
CA ALA A 357 22.46 -37.69 -10.53
C ALA A 357 22.76 -36.64 -9.44
N ALA A 358 24.01 -36.61 -8.97
CA ALA A 358 24.48 -35.59 -8.04
C ALA A 358 25.96 -35.33 -8.31
N GLY A 359 26.37 -34.06 -8.40
CA GLY A 359 27.73 -33.71 -8.78
C GLY A 359 27.87 -32.28 -9.29
N THR A 360 28.95 -32.03 -10.00
CA THR A 360 29.09 -30.80 -10.81
C THR A 360 28.16 -30.86 -12.02
N LEU A 361 27.87 -29.72 -12.64
CA LEU A 361 27.06 -29.69 -13.86
C LEU A 361 27.60 -30.63 -14.97
N GLY A 362 28.92 -30.69 -15.11
CA GLY A 362 29.58 -31.59 -16.05
C GLY A 362 29.25 -33.06 -15.77
N ASP A 363 29.22 -33.46 -14.49
CA ASP A 363 28.82 -34.81 -14.10
C ASP A 363 27.36 -35.09 -14.50
N ILE A 364 26.44 -34.16 -14.21
CA ILE A 364 25.00 -34.30 -14.54
C ILE A 364 24.79 -34.52 -16.05
N MET A 365 25.49 -33.77 -16.91
CA MET A 365 25.37 -33.87 -18.37
C MET A 365 25.85 -35.22 -18.94
N THR A 366 26.70 -35.94 -18.21
CA THR A 366 27.20 -37.26 -18.64
C THR A 366 26.26 -38.40 -18.27
N VAL A 367 25.42 -38.23 -17.25
CA VAL A 367 24.52 -39.29 -16.76
C VAL A 367 23.35 -39.49 -17.74
N PRO A 368 23.26 -40.65 -18.43
CA PRO A 368 22.21 -40.86 -19.42
C PRO A 368 20.80 -40.88 -18.84
N GLY A 369 20.65 -41.23 -17.55
CA GLY A 369 19.36 -41.26 -16.85
C GLY A 369 18.82 -39.89 -16.45
N SER A 370 19.64 -38.84 -16.44
CA SER A 370 19.23 -37.48 -16.06
C SER A 370 18.50 -36.80 -17.22
N VAL A 371 17.22 -36.48 -17.04
CA VAL A 371 16.46 -35.70 -18.02
C VAL A 371 17.03 -34.28 -18.11
N THR A 372 17.34 -33.69 -16.97
CA THR A 372 17.98 -32.38 -16.83
C THR A 372 19.30 -32.32 -17.61
N GLY A 373 20.19 -33.30 -17.40
CA GLY A 373 21.46 -33.40 -18.13
C GLY A 373 21.29 -33.57 -19.64
N GLN A 374 20.23 -34.24 -20.10
CA GLN A 374 19.92 -34.34 -21.53
C GLN A 374 19.51 -32.99 -22.15
N TYR A 375 18.77 -32.15 -21.43
CA TYR A 375 18.43 -30.80 -21.89
C TYR A 375 19.65 -29.88 -21.88
N LEU A 376 20.40 -29.85 -20.77
CA LEU A 376 21.60 -29.01 -20.63
C LEU A 376 22.71 -29.35 -21.65
N SER A 377 22.82 -30.63 -22.04
CA SER A 377 23.78 -31.06 -23.08
C SER A 377 23.28 -30.87 -24.52
N GLY A 378 22.05 -30.40 -24.71
CA GLY A 378 21.43 -30.24 -26.03
C GLY A 378 21.00 -31.55 -26.69
N LYS A 379 21.09 -32.71 -26.01
CA LYS A 379 20.57 -33.99 -26.51
C LYS A 379 19.04 -33.95 -26.63
N LYS A 380 18.39 -33.19 -25.74
CA LYS A 380 16.98 -32.80 -25.81
C LYS A 380 16.89 -31.28 -25.83
N TYR A 381 15.89 -30.76 -26.52
CA TYR A 381 15.58 -29.34 -26.58
C TYR A 381 14.12 -29.18 -27.02
N ILE A 382 13.55 -27.99 -26.80
CA ILE A 382 12.23 -27.64 -27.31
C ILE A 382 12.43 -27.14 -28.75
N PRO A 383 11.87 -27.81 -29.78
CA PRO A 383 12.03 -27.38 -31.17
C PRO A 383 11.32 -26.03 -31.40
N VAL A 384 11.92 -25.21 -32.26
CA VAL A 384 11.42 -23.87 -32.64
C VAL A 384 10.29 -23.97 -33.65
#